data_AF-A0A6S7KEH9-F1
#
_entry.id   AF-A0A6S7KEH9-F1
#
_cell.length_a   1.000
_cell.length_b   1.000
_cell.length_c   1.000
_cell.angle_alpha   90.00
_cell.angle_beta   90.00
_cell.angle_gamma   90.00
#
_symmetry.space_group_name_H-M   'P 1'
#
loop_
_entity.id
_entity.type
_entity.pdbx_description
1 polymer ?
#
loop_
_entity_poly.entity_id
_entity_poly.type
_entity_poly.pdbx_seq_one_letter_code
_entity_poly.pdbx_strand_id
1 'polypeptide(L)'
;VDKCIPKRAARKKINAPWIDKELITLCRRKRSSKVVDWEKYRKLNNSVKRACNLAQKRHVNHLADELKENNNPKPFWSFVKSKQKGTNDLISLKVGDEILTDDLSIAE
;
A
#
# COMPACT_ATOMS: atom_id res chain seq x y z
N VAL A 1 10.60 9.50 -41.34
CA VAL A 1 10.05 8.12 -41.39
C VAL A 1 9.80 7.56 -39.98
N ASP A 2 9.81 8.39 -38.94
CA ASP A 2 9.76 7.94 -37.53
C ASP A 2 8.37 7.92 -36.87
N LYS A 3 7.28 7.95 -37.65
CA LYS A 3 5.91 7.97 -37.11
C LYS A 3 5.46 6.63 -36.52
N CYS A 4 6.18 5.53 -36.80
CA CYS A 4 5.80 4.17 -36.43
C CYS A 4 6.78 3.49 -35.45
N ILE A 5 7.67 4.24 -34.79
CA ILE A 5 8.57 3.65 -33.79
C ILE A 5 7.84 3.62 -32.44
N PRO A 6 7.56 2.44 -31.86
CA PRO A 6 6.99 2.36 -30.52
C PRO A 6 8.00 2.95 -29.54
N LYS A 7 7.70 4.14 -29.02
CA LYS A 7 8.47 4.74 -27.94
C LYS A 7 8.26 3.84 -26.72
N ARG A 8 9.32 3.17 -26.24
CA ARG A 8 9.26 2.34 -25.02
C ARG A 8 8.56 3.15 -23.92
N ALA A 9 7.43 2.66 -23.42
CA ALA A 9 6.73 3.27 -22.31
C ALA A 9 7.73 3.43 -21.15
N ALA A 10 7.75 4.63 -20.53
CA ALA A 10 8.61 4.90 -19.39
C ALA A 10 8.44 3.77 -18.36
N ARG A 11 9.55 3.15 -17.93
CA ARG A 11 9.51 2.04 -16.98
C ARG A 11 8.69 2.48 -15.77
N LYS A 12 7.65 1.71 -15.42
CA LYS A 12 6.85 1.97 -14.23
C LYS A 12 7.77 1.99 -13.02
N LYS A 13 7.58 2.97 -12.12
CA LYS A 13 8.28 2.98 -10.84
C LYS A 13 7.96 1.67 -10.11
N ILE A 14 9.00 0.91 -9.77
CA ILE A 14 8.86 -0.40 -9.11
C ILE A 14 8.41 -0.22 -7.66
N ASN A 15 8.77 0.90 -7.04
CA ASN A 15 8.48 1.17 -5.64
C ASN A 15 7.15 1.92 -5.49
N ALA A 16 6.43 1.62 -4.41
CA ALA A 16 5.26 2.38 -4.01
C ALA A 16 5.62 3.87 -3.81
N PRO A 17 4.72 4.81 -4.15
CA PRO A 17 5.02 6.24 -4.16
C PRO A 17 5.36 6.81 -2.78
N TRP A 18 4.93 6.16 -1.70
CA TRP A 18 5.21 6.56 -0.32
C TRP A 18 6.51 5.97 0.26
N ILE A 19 7.29 5.24 -0.54
CA ILE A 19 8.59 4.70 -0.13
C ILE A 19 9.68 5.67 -0.58
N ASP A 20 10.25 6.39 0.38
CA ASP A 20 11.37 7.30 0.14
C ASP A 20 12.74 6.56 0.11
N LYS A 21 13.77 7.29 -0.32
CA LYS A 21 15.15 6.77 -0.39
C LYS A 21 15.73 6.48 0.99
N GLU A 22 15.33 7.22 2.01
CA GLU A 22 15.81 7.07 3.38
C GLU A 22 15.32 5.75 3.98
N LEU A 23 14.06 5.41 3.78
CA LEU A 23 13.40 4.18 4.20
C LEU A 23 14.02 2.97 3.50
N ILE A 24 14.34 3.08 2.22
CA ILE A 24 15.10 2.05 1.49
C ILE A 24 16.48 1.85 2.13
N THR A 25 17.17 2.94 2.46
CA THR A 25 18.49 2.91 3.10
C THR A 25 18.43 2.27 4.49
N LEU A 26 17.42 2.62 5.30
CA LEU A 26 17.17 2.02 6.60
C LEU A 26 16.85 0.52 6.50
N CYS A 27 16.06 0.12 5.50
CA CYS A 27 15.76 -1.30 5.25
C CYS A 27 17.00 -2.09 4.86
N ARG A 28 17.89 -1.52 4.04
CA ARG A 28 19.19 -2.12 3.68
C ARG A 28 20.09 -2.28 4.90
N ARG A 29 20.20 -1.23 5.74
CA ARG A 29 20.96 -1.28 7.00
C ARG A 29 20.43 -2.35 7.95
N LYS A 30 19.10 -2.50 8.03
CA LYS A 30 18.49 -3.58 8.82
C LYS A 30 18.88 -4.97 8.31
N ARG A 31 18.89 -5.18 6.99
CA ARG A 31 19.28 -6.47 6.40
C ARG A 31 20.72 -6.88 6.76
N SER A 32 21.66 -5.94 6.72
CA SER A 32 23.06 -6.21 7.07
C SER A 32 23.30 -6.40 8.56
N SER A 33 22.44 -5.86 9.43
CA SER A 33 22.63 -5.86 10.90
C SER A 33 22.16 -7.15 11.60
N LYS A 34 21.72 -8.17 10.86
CA LYS A 34 21.00 -9.34 11.40
C LYS A 34 21.87 -10.28 12.26
N VAL A 35 23.20 -10.11 12.23
CA VAL A 35 24.16 -11.16 12.65
C VAL A 35 25.02 -10.76 13.86
N VAL A 36 25.04 -9.49 14.29
CA VAL A 36 26.10 -8.99 15.18
C VAL A 36 25.63 -8.60 16.58
N ASP A 37 24.45 -7.97 16.72
CA ASP A 37 23.96 -7.46 18.00
C ASP A 37 22.43 -7.41 17.99
N TRP A 38 21.80 -8.26 18.80
CA TRP A 38 20.33 -8.40 18.84
C TRP A 38 19.64 -7.11 19.29
N GLU A 39 20.18 -6.40 20.28
CA GLU A 39 19.54 -5.21 20.83
C GLU A 39 19.63 -4.04 19.84
N LYS A 40 20.79 -3.87 19.20
CA LYS A 40 20.93 -2.90 18.10
C LYS A 40 20.02 -3.25 16.93
N TYR A 41 19.94 -4.52 16.54
CA TYR A 41 19.02 -4.97 15.49
C TYR A 41 17.56 -4.69 15.87
N ARG A 42 17.15 -4.97 17.11
CA ARG A 42 15.79 -4.75 17.61
C ARG A 42 15.40 -3.28 17.53
N LYS A 43 16.26 -2.38 18.02
CA LYS A 43 16.06 -0.92 17.92
C LYS A 43 15.94 -0.47 16.47
N LEU A 44 16.83 -0.94 15.60
CA LEU A 44 16.80 -0.62 14.17
C LEU A 44 15.53 -1.14 13.49
N ASN A 45 15.11 -2.37 13.79
CA ASN A 45 13.89 -2.97 13.25
C ASN A 45 12.63 -2.19 13.69
N ASN A 46 12.57 -1.78 14.95
CA ASN A 46 11.47 -0.95 15.46
C ASN A 46 11.46 0.42 14.78
N SER A 47 12.62 1.03 14.56
CA SER A 47 12.74 2.28 13.81
C SER A 47 12.24 2.13 12.38
N VAL A 48 12.61 1.06 11.67
CA VAL A 48 12.14 0.78 10.30
C VAL A 48 10.62 0.59 10.28
N LYS A 49 10.05 -0.18 11.22
CA LYS A 49 8.60 -0.37 11.32
C LYS A 49 7.86 0.95 11.52
N ARG A 50 8.35 1.79 12.45
CA ARG A 50 7.77 3.12 12.71
C ARG A 50 7.84 4.01 11.48
N ALA A 51 8.98 4.05 10.80
CA ALA A 51 9.17 4.85 9.60
C ALA A 51 8.26 4.39 8.45
N CYS A 52 8.15 3.08 8.20
CA CYS A 52 7.21 2.52 7.23
C CYS A 52 5.76 2.92 7.53
N ASN A 53 5.32 2.73 8.78
CA ASN A 53 3.94 3.02 9.19
C ASN A 53 3.63 4.52 9.06
N LEU A 54 4.58 5.37 9.45
CA LEU A 54 4.45 6.82 9.33
C LEU A 54 4.37 7.25 7.85
N ALA A 55 5.25 6.73 7.00
CA ALA A 55 5.26 7.04 5.57
C ALA A 55 3.94 6.62 4.90
N GLN A 56 3.43 5.42 5.24
CA GLN A 56 2.14 4.96 4.77
C GLN A 56 0.99 5.85 5.26
N LYS A 57 0.97 6.21 6.56
CA LYS A 57 -0.07 7.08 7.13
C LYS A 57 -0.07 8.47 6.47
N ARG A 58 1.11 9.05 6.26
CA ARG A 58 1.27 10.34 5.56
C ARG A 58 0.71 10.29 4.14
N HIS A 59 0.97 9.21 3.41
CA HIS A 59 0.44 9.04 2.07
C HIS A 59 -1.09 8.92 2.04
N VAL A 60 -1.68 8.16 2.97
CA VAL A 60 -3.14 8.05 3.07
C VAL A 60 -3.76 9.41 3.39
N ASN A 61 -3.19 10.15 4.34
CA ASN A 61 -3.65 11.49 4.67
C ASN A 61 -3.58 12.41 3.46
N HIS A 62 -2.46 12.40 2.73
CA HIS A 62 -2.30 13.19 1.52
C HIS A 62 -3.35 12.84 0.45
N LEU A 63 -3.64 11.56 0.22
CA LEU A 63 -4.72 11.15 -0.69
C LEU A 63 -6.11 11.61 -0.23
N ALA A 64 -6.35 11.65 1.09
CA ALA A 64 -7.60 12.14 1.65
C ALA A 64 -7.73 13.66 1.54
N ASP A 65 -6.63 14.40 1.67
CA ASP A 65 -6.59 15.84 1.48
C ASP A 65 -6.79 16.19 -0.01
N GLU A 66 -6.11 15.49 -0.92
CA GLU A 66 -6.33 15.64 -2.37
C GLU A 66 -7.77 15.34 -2.80
N LEU A 67 -8.41 14.35 -2.16
CA LEU A 67 -9.82 14.02 -2.38
C LEU A 67 -10.73 15.20 -2.01
N LYS A 68 -10.45 15.89 -0.89
CA LYS A 68 -11.22 17.05 -0.43
C LYS A 68 -11.01 18.28 -1.31
N GLU A 69 -9.76 18.53 -1.73
CA GLU A 69 -9.39 19.75 -2.47
C GLU A 69 -9.72 19.67 -3.95
N ASN A 70 -9.41 18.54 -4.60
CA ASN A 70 -9.49 18.42 -6.06
C ASN A 70 -10.73 17.66 -6.54
N ASN A 71 -11.58 17.19 -5.62
CA ASN A 71 -12.77 16.37 -5.89
C ASN A 71 -12.51 15.18 -6.84
N ASN A 72 -11.26 14.67 -6.83
CA ASN A 72 -10.83 13.55 -7.66
C ASN A 72 -10.65 12.30 -6.79
N PRO A 73 -11.64 11.40 -6.75
CA PRO A 73 -11.62 10.27 -5.83
C PRO A 73 -10.80 9.09 -6.34
N LYS A 74 -10.35 9.13 -7.60
CA LYS A 74 -9.71 8.00 -8.27
C LYS A 74 -8.41 7.54 -7.60
N PRO A 75 -7.45 8.42 -7.22
CA PRO A 75 -6.22 8.00 -6.55
C PRO A 75 -6.48 7.34 -5.19
N PHE A 76 -7.38 7.92 -4.40
CA PHE A 76 -7.77 7.40 -3.09
C PHE A 76 -8.40 5.99 -3.21
N TRP A 77 -9.43 5.82 -4.04
CA TRP A 77 -10.08 4.51 -4.21
C TRP A 77 -9.18 3.48 -4.88
N SER A 78 -8.28 3.89 -5.77
CA SER A 78 -7.26 3.00 -6.32
C SER A 78 -6.34 2.47 -5.23
N PHE A 79 -5.95 3.32 -4.28
CA PHE A 79 -5.14 2.89 -3.13
C PHE A 79 -5.91 1.93 -2.22
N VAL A 80 -7.16 2.26 -1.85
CA VAL A 80 -8.01 1.40 -1.00
C VAL A 80 -8.18 0.01 -1.64
N LYS A 81 -8.56 -0.04 -2.92
CA LYS A 81 -8.71 -1.30 -3.66
C LYS A 81 -7.42 -2.11 -3.74
N SER A 82 -6.26 -1.46 -3.85
CA SER A 82 -4.96 -2.17 -3.83
C SER A 82 -4.62 -2.81 -2.47
N LYS A 83 -5.26 -2.36 -1.38
CA LYS A 83 -5.05 -2.89 -0.02
C LYS A 83 -6.04 -3.97 0.36
N GLN A 84 -7.21 -4.01 -0.28
CA GLN A 84 -8.13 -5.12 -0.18
C GLN A 84 -7.47 -6.35 -0.81
N LYS A 85 -6.86 -7.20 0.03
CA LYS A 85 -6.45 -8.54 -0.36
C LYS A 85 -7.65 -9.45 -0.23
N GLY A 86 -8.32 -9.70 -1.34
CA GLY A 86 -9.36 -10.70 -1.46
C GLY A 86 -9.67 -10.87 -2.94
N THR A 87 -9.97 -12.10 -3.35
CA THR A 87 -10.99 -12.24 -4.39
C THR A 87 -12.25 -11.56 -3.85
N ASN A 88 -13.06 -10.94 -4.70
CA ASN A 88 -14.40 -10.49 -4.31
C ASN A 88 -15.32 -11.71 -4.03
N ASP A 89 -14.77 -12.80 -3.48
CA ASP A 89 -15.46 -14.05 -3.14
C ASP A 89 -16.08 -13.97 -1.74
N LEU A 90 -16.33 -12.77 -1.22
CA LEU A 90 -17.52 -12.59 -0.38
C LEU A 90 -18.78 -12.66 -1.27
N ILE A 91 -18.85 -13.63 -2.20
CA ILE A 91 -20.06 -13.99 -2.92
C ILE A 91 -21.09 -14.54 -1.91
N SER A 92 -20.63 -14.95 -0.72
CA SER A 92 -21.52 -15.25 0.39
C SER A 92 -20.87 -15.07 1.77
N LEU A 93 -21.60 -14.44 2.68
CA LEU A 93 -21.35 -14.50 4.12
C LEU A 93 -22.30 -15.56 4.72
N LYS A 94 -21.77 -16.67 5.25
CA LYS A 94 -22.60 -17.66 5.95
C LYS A 94 -22.81 -17.24 7.40
N VAL A 95 -24.04 -16.90 7.77
CA VAL A 95 -24.45 -16.58 9.15
C VAL A 95 -25.44 -17.65 9.59
N GLY A 96 -25.02 -18.56 10.48
CA GLY A 96 -25.84 -19.71 10.85
C GLY A 96 -26.06 -20.66 9.66
N ASP A 97 -27.31 -20.92 9.31
CA ASP A 97 -27.70 -21.72 8.13
C ASP A 97 -28.02 -20.88 6.89
N GLU A 98 -27.95 -19.55 6.99
CA GLU A 98 -28.26 -18.65 5.89
C GLU A 98 -27.00 -18.15 5.19
N ILE A 99 -27.12 -18.01 3.86
CA ILE A 99 -26.05 -17.58 2.96
C ILE A 99 -26.43 -16.19 2.45
N LEU A 100 -25.79 -15.14 2.97
CA LEU A 100 -26.03 -13.76 2.54
C LEU A 100 -25.18 -13.45 1.31
N THR A 101 -25.82 -13.31 0.16
CA THR A 101 -25.16 -13.10 -1.14
C THR A 101 -25.27 -11.67 -1.68
N ASP A 102 -26.00 -10.79 -0.98
CA ASP A 102 -26.28 -9.43 -1.44
C ASP A 102 -25.65 -8.38 -0.50
N ASP A 103 -25.13 -7.30 -1.09
CA ASP A 103 -24.33 -6.27 -0.40
C ASP A 103 -25.17 -5.51 0.64
N LEU A 104 -26.47 -5.35 0.38
CA LEU A 104 -27.43 -4.74 1.32
C LEU A 104 -27.65 -5.63 2.55
N SER A 105 -27.74 -6.94 2.35
CA SER A 105 -27.99 -7.92 3.43
C SER A 105 -26.80 -8.10 4.36
N ILE A 106 -25.58 -7.82 3.88
CA ILE A 106 -24.34 -7.88 4.67
C ILE A 106 -24.14 -6.60 5.51
N ALA A 107 -24.75 -5.49 5.10
CA ALA A 107 -24.56 -4.17 5.70
C ALA A 107 -25.54 -3.82 6.84
N GLU A 108 -26.61 -4.60 7.01
CA GLU A 108 -27.52 -4.54 8.18
C GLU A 108 -26.97 -5.35 9.37
#